data_AF-A0A6J6YTX7-F1
#
_entry.id   AF-A0A6J6YTX7-F1
#
_cell.length_a   1.000
_cell.length_b   1.000
_cell.length_c   1.000
_cell.angle_alpha   90.00
_cell.angle_beta   90.00
_cell.angle_gamma   90.00
#
_symmetry.space_group_name_H-M   'P 1'
#
loop_
_entity.id
_entity.type
_entity.pdbx_description
1 polymer ?
#
loop_
_entity_poly.entity_id
_entity_poly.type
_entity_poly.pdbx_seq_one_letter_code
_entity_poly.pdbx_strand_id
1 'polypeptide(L)'
;MNKIVDISQLERHVGLSIISFCIELFVFGDEAEPIGVVMQLSNETNFLFCCSGEGKIRIRRISIFKIQDSCRLACLNEFAGELLNSVNAFENQLILQTINHEICIVNDDDDLVLYLDGNQVTYSTESDPRI
;
A
#
# COMPACT_ATOMS: atom_id res chain seq x y z
N MET A 1 -9.27 -12.55 9.65
CA MET A 1 -8.03 -12.78 10.41
C MET A 1 -6.91 -12.08 9.65
N ASN A 2 -6.27 -11.07 10.24
CA ASN A 2 -5.19 -10.32 9.57
C ASN A 2 -3.89 -11.09 9.82
N LYS A 3 -3.22 -11.54 8.76
CA LYS A 3 -1.98 -12.32 8.89
C LYS A 3 -0.84 -11.51 8.26
N ILE A 4 0.25 -11.34 9.00
CA ILE A 4 1.51 -10.83 8.45
C ILE A 4 1.99 -11.86 7.44
N VAL A 5 2.30 -11.40 6.24
CA VAL A 5 2.76 -12.25 5.14
C VAL A 5 4.18 -11.88 4.76
N ASP A 6 4.94 -12.89 4.35
CA ASP A 6 6.25 -12.73 3.73
C ASP A 6 6.11 -12.18 2.30
N ILE A 7 7.14 -11.48 1.81
CA ILE A 7 7.17 -10.97 0.43
C ILE A 7 6.94 -12.06 -0.61
N SER A 8 7.41 -13.29 -0.34
CA SER A 8 7.21 -14.45 -1.22
C SER A 8 5.74 -14.77 -1.47
N GLN A 9 4.82 -14.35 -0.58
CA GLN A 9 3.39 -14.48 -0.80
C GLN A 9 2.86 -13.41 -1.76
N LEU A 10 3.45 -12.21 -1.74
CA LEU A 10 3.11 -11.13 -2.65
C LEU A 10 3.62 -11.44 -4.07
N GLU A 11 4.84 -11.95 -4.20
CA GLU A 11 5.46 -12.37 -5.48
C GLU A 11 4.61 -13.40 -6.26
N ARG A 12 3.88 -14.28 -5.56
CA ARG A 12 2.96 -15.25 -6.18
C ARG A 12 1.81 -14.61 -6.97
N HIS A 13 1.61 -13.31 -6.82
CA HIS A 13 0.55 -12.55 -7.47
C HIS A 13 1.06 -11.69 -8.64
N VAL A 14 2.35 -11.80 -8.98
CA VAL A 14 2.88 -11.28 -10.26
C VAL A 14 2.05 -11.86 -11.42
N GLY A 15 1.69 -11.00 -12.38
CA GLY A 15 0.79 -11.31 -13.48
C GLY A 15 -0.68 -10.98 -13.20
N LEU A 16 -1.04 -10.53 -12.00
CA LEU A 16 -2.37 -10.01 -11.70
C LEU A 16 -2.44 -8.50 -11.93
N SER A 17 -3.60 -8.02 -12.35
CA SER A 17 -3.86 -6.58 -12.49
C SER A 17 -4.16 -5.95 -11.13
N ILE A 18 -3.65 -4.74 -10.92
CA ILE A 18 -4.02 -3.88 -9.80
C ILE A 18 -5.41 -3.30 -10.09
N ILE A 19 -6.38 -3.49 -9.19
CA ILE A 19 -7.71 -2.87 -9.29
C ILE A 19 -7.69 -1.48 -8.64
N SER A 20 -7.07 -1.40 -7.47
CA SER A 20 -7.03 -0.19 -6.67
C SER A 20 -5.72 -0.16 -5.90
N PHE A 21 -5.13 1.01 -5.84
CA PHE A 21 -3.98 1.28 -5.00
C PHE A 21 -4.26 2.59 -4.27
N CYS A 22 -4.35 2.56 -2.95
CA CYS A 22 -4.79 3.71 -2.16
C CYS A 22 -3.97 3.90 -0.89
N ILE A 23 -3.84 5.14 -0.48
CA ILE A 23 -3.24 5.54 0.78
C ILE A 23 -4.40 5.71 1.77
N GLU A 24 -4.34 4.98 2.88
CA GLU A 24 -5.38 4.98 3.90
C GLU A 24 -4.78 5.20 5.29
N LEU A 25 -5.43 6.02 6.11
CA LEU A 25 -5.16 6.06 7.54
C LEU A 25 -5.84 4.85 8.19
N PHE A 26 -5.05 3.95 8.76
CA PHE A 26 -5.55 2.82 9.53
C PHE A 26 -5.49 3.11 11.02
N VAL A 27 -6.66 3.20 11.66
CA VAL A 27 -6.76 3.18 13.12
C VAL A 27 -7.09 1.74 13.53
N PHE A 28 -6.15 1.06 14.19
CA PHE A 28 -6.38 -0.29 14.71
C PHE A 28 -6.64 -0.22 16.23
N GLY A 29 -7.92 -0.14 16.60
CA GLY A 29 -8.29 -0.06 18.02
C GLY A 29 -7.94 1.32 18.61
N ASP A 30 -7.32 1.33 19.80
CA ASP A 30 -6.91 2.57 20.49
C ASP A 30 -5.53 3.07 20.06
N GLU A 31 -4.83 2.31 19.20
CA GLU A 31 -3.54 2.70 18.62
C GLU A 31 -3.78 3.28 17.23
N ALA A 32 -3.43 4.56 17.04
CA ALA A 32 -3.26 5.13 15.72
C ALA A 32 -2.05 4.44 15.08
N GLU A 33 -2.27 3.46 14.19
CA GLU A 33 -1.20 2.92 13.36
C GLU A 33 -0.90 3.95 12.23
N PRO A 34 0.34 3.98 11.72
CA PRO A 34 0.76 4.92 10.68
C PRO A 34 -0.06 4.78 9.40
N ILE A 35 0.01 5.80 8.55
CA ILE A 35 -0.54 5.80 7.19
C ILE A 35 -0.12 4.51 6.48
N GLY A 36 -1.12 3.73 6.04
CA GLY A 36 -0.92 2.47 5.35
C GLY A 36 -1.23 2.61 3.86
N VAL A 37 -0.55 1.82 3.04
CA VAL A 37 -0.85 1.73 1.61
C VAL A 37 -1.57 0.42 1.36
N VAL A 38 -2.71 0.47 0.66
CA VAL A 38 -3.50 -0.70 0.30
C VAL A 38 -3.40 -0.95 -1.19
N MET A 39 -3.15 -2.21 -1.55
CA MET A 39 -3.24 -2.68 -2.92
C MET A 39 -4.28 -3.79 -3.03
N GLN A 40 -5.25 -3.59 -3.92
CA GLN A 40 -6.23 -4.58 -4.33
C GLN A 40 -5.85 -5.15 -5.70
N LEU A 41 -5.85 -6.46 -5.81
CA LEU A 41 -5.58 -7.19 -7.04
C LEU A 41 -6.85 -7.79 -7.65
N SER A 42 -6.79 -8.14 -8.94
CA SER A 42 -7.91 -8.64 -9.74
C SER A 42 -8.53 -9.96 -9.26
N ASN A 43 -7.82 -10.71 -8.43
CA ASN A 43 -8.31 -11.94 -7.80
C ASN A 43 -8.95 -11.72 -6.43
N GLU A 44 -9.38 -10.48 -6.14
CA GLU A 44 -9.97 -10.06 -4.86
C GLU A 44 -9.02 -10.16 -3.65
N THR A 45 -7.71 -10.33 -3.89
CA THR A 45 -6.69 -10.26 -2.82
C THR A 45 -6.34 -8.81 -2.50
N ASN A 46 -6.32 -8.48 -1.22
CA ASN A 46 -5.94 -7.16 -0.72
C ASN A 46 -4.70 -7.27 0.19
N PHE A 47 -3.74 -6.39 -0.04
CA PHE A 47 -2.55 -6.23 0.78
C PHE A 47 -2.54 -4.85 1.42
N LEU A 48 -2.11 -4.80 2.66
CA LEU A 48 -1.83 -3.59 3.43
C LEU A 48 -0.34 -3.53 3.73
N PHE A 49 0.27 -2.41 3.38
CA PHE A 49 1.66 -2.05 3.68
C PHE A 49 1.66 -1.03 4.82
N CYS A 50 2.43 -1.28 5.88
CA CYS A 50 2.56 -0.39 7.04
C CYS A 50 4.01 -0.27 7.46
N CYS A 51 4.38 0.82 8.13
CA CYS A 51 5.66 0.92 8.83
C CYS A 51 5.79 -0.17 9.90
N SER A 52 7.03 -0.57 10.14
CA SER A 52 7.48 -1.28 11.33
C SER A 52 8.45 -0.36 12.03
N GLY A 53 8.34 -0.19 13.36
CA GLY A 53 9.31 0.55 14.18
C GLY A 53 10.73 -0.03 14.22
N GLU A 54 11.10 -0.89 13.26
CA GLU A 54 12.45 -1.38 13.00
C GLU A 54 12.98 -0.88 11.64
N GLY A 55 12.34 0.15 11.05
CA GLY A 55 12.66 0.64 9.71
C GLY A 55 12.24 -0.30 8.58
N LYS A 56 11.43 -1.34 8.84
CA LYS A 56 10.97 -2.31 7.82
C LYS A 56 9.55 -2.03 7.35
N ILE A 57 9.16 -2.52 6.17
CA ILE A 57 7.77 -2.52 5.72
C ILE A 57 7.09 -3.83 6.12
N ARG A 58 5.97 -3.75 6.83
CA ARG A 58 5.12 -4.90 7.15
C ARG A 58 4.04 -5.06 6.08
N ILE A 59 3.89 -6.28 5.57
CA ILE A 59 2.85 -6.64 4.62
C ILE A 59 1.81 -7.50 5.33
N ARG A 60 0.54 -7.10 5.26
CA ARG A 60 -0.59 -7.84 5.85
C ARG A 60 -1.60 -8.16 4.75
N ARG A 61 -2.13 -9.37 4.75
CA ARG A 61 -3.31 -9.69 3.93
C ARG A 61 -4.57 -9.24 4.67
N ILE A 62 -5.43 -8.47 4.01
CA ILE A 62 -6.66 -7.93 4.60
C ILE A 62 -7.90 -8.33 3.79
N SER A 63 -9.07 -8.23 4.41
CA SER A 63 -10.37 -8.43 3.76
C SER A 63 -11.00 -7.07 3.48
N ILE A 64 -11.54 -6.87 2.27
CA ILE A 64 -12.13 -5.59 1.83
C ILE A 64 -13.31 -5.13 2.71
N PHE A 65 -14.02 -6.07 3.34
CA PHE A 65 -15.11 -5.77 4.28
C PHE A 65 -14.64 -5.09 5.57
N LYS A 66 -13.34 -5.03 5.84
CA LYS A 66 -12.75 -4.26 6.95
C LYS A 66 -12.29 -2.87 6.56
N ILE A 67 -12.28 -2.54 5.27
CA ILE A 67 -11.85 -1.24 4.73
C ILE A 67 -13.00 -0.21 4.82
N GLN A 68 -14.17 -0.61 5.30
CA GLN A 68 -15.38 0.23 5.22
C GLN A 68 -15.44 1.41 6.20
N ASP A 69 -14.48 1.60 7.10
CA ASP A 69 -14.43 2.75 8.01
C ASP A 69 -13.04 3.43 8.11
N SER A 70 -12.07 3.05 7.26
CA SER A 70 -10.76 3.73 7.21
C SER A 70 -10.86 5.01 6.39
N CYS A 71 -10.29 6.11 6.90
CA CYS A 71 -10.19 7.37 6.17
C CYS A 71 -9.27 7.15 4.94
N ARG A 72 -9.87 6.89 3.78
CA ARG A 72 -9.18 6.89 2.49
C ARG A 72 -8.70 8.31 2.21
N LEU A 73 -7.38 8.51 2.23
CA LEU A 73 -6.79 9.81 1.96
C LEU A 73 -6.68 10.06 0.46
N ALA A 74 -6.27 9.06 -0.31
CA ALA A 74 -6.12 9.18 -1.75
C ALA A 74 -6.16 7.81 -2.45
N CYS A 75 -6.95 7.69 -3.52
CA CYS A 75 -6.81 6.59 -4.48
C CYS A 75 -5.89 7.02 -5.61
N LEU A 76 -4.89 6.19 -5.89
CA LEU A 76 -3.96 6.37 -7.00
C LEU A 76 -4.50 5.59 -8.20
N ASN A 77 -5.39 6.25 -8.93
CA ASN A 77 -6.11 5.62 -10.05
C ASN A 77 -5.20 5.31 -11.26
N GLU A 78 -3.98 5.86 -11.28
CA GLU A 78 -2.98 5.66 -12.34
C GLU A 78 -2.58 4.19 -12.50
N PHE A 79 -2.77 3.37 -11.45
CA PHE A 79 -2.43 1.94 -11.46
C PHE A 79 -3.59 1.02 -11.82
N ALA A 80 -4.81 1.54 -11.97
CA ALA A 80 -5.97 0.70 -12.21
C ALA A 80 -5.86 0.01 -13.58
N GLY A 81 -5.82 -1.33 -13.55
CA GLY A 81 -5.65 -2.18 -14.73
C GLY A 81 -4.20 -2.59 -15.02
N GLU A 82 -3.22 -1.95 -14.38
CA GLU A 82 -1.80 -2.25 -14.58
C GLU A 82 -1.45 -3.66 -14.10
N LEU A 83 -0.68 -4.39 -14.92
CA LEU A 83 -0.23 -5.73 -14.59
C LEU A 83 0.99 -5.66 -13.68
N LEU A 84 0.92 -6.26 -12.49
CA LEU A 84 2.06 -6.38 -11.59
C LEU A 84 3.12 -7.30 -12.22
N ASN A 85 4.28 -6.74 -12.56
CA ASN A 85 5.37 -7.42 -13.26
C ASN A 85 6.44 -7.94 -12.31
N SER A 86 6.80 -7.17 -11.27
CA SER A 86 7.75 -7.62 -10.26
C SER A 86 7.49 -7.00 -8.89
N VAL A 87 8.02 -7.66 -7.86
CA VAL A 87 7.94 -7.24 -6.47
C VAL A 87 9.33 -7.47 -5.88
N ASN A 88 9.97 -6.42 -5.36
CA ASN A 88 11.28 -6.49 -4.73
C ASN A 88 11.23 -5.78 -3.38
N ALA A 89 11.75 -6.41 -2.32
CA ALA A 89 11.95 -5.72 -1.03
C ALA A 89 13.43 -5.57 -0.72
N PHE A 90 13.73 -4.40 -0.19
CA PHE A 90 15.00 -4.03 0.43
C PHE A 90 14.69 -3.54 1.84
N GLU A 91 15.70 -3.45 2.72
CA GLU A 91 15.54 -3.23 4.17
C GLU A 91 14.32 -2.39 4.58
N ASN A 92 14.25 -1.15 4.09
CA ASN A 92 13.16 -0.21 4.35
C ASN A 92 12.29 0.11 3.13
N GLN A 93 12.39 -0.65 2.02
CA GLN A 93 11.73 -0.31 0.76
C GLN A 93 11.03 -1.51 0.14
N LEU A 94 9.88 -1.27 -0.48
CA LEU A 94 9.15 -2.23 -1.30
C LEU A 94 8.92 -1.60 -2.67
N ILE A 95 9.48 -2.23 -3.70
CA ILE A 95 9.36 -1.80 -5.09
C ILE A 95 8.40 -2.76 -5.80
N LEU A 96 7.32 -2.21 -6.34
CA LEU A 96 6.35 -2.90 -7.18
C LEU A 96 6.50 -2.33 -8.59
N GLN A 97 6.89 -3.16 -9.55
CA GLN A 97 6.97 -2.74 -10.93
C GLN A 97 5.74 -3.25 -11.68
N THR A 98 5.08 -2.36 -12.40
CA THR A 98 4.10 -2.72 -13.43
C THR A 98 4.76 -2.64 -14.81
N ILE A 99 3.96 -2.72 -15.87
CA ILE A 99 4.45 -2.53 -17.24
C ILE A 99 4.83 -1.07 -17.48
N ASN A 100 4.01 -0.14 -16.98
CA ASN A 100 4.16 1.28 -17.27
C ASN A 100 4.73 2.10 -16.11
N HIS A 101 4.67 1.56 -14.88
CA HIS A 101 4.99 2.32 -13.68
C HIS A 101 5.88 1.57 -12.71
N GLU A 102 6.70 2.31 -11.99
CA GLU A 102 7.40 1.85 -10.79
C GLU A 102 6.79 2.50 -9.56
N ILE A 103 6.34 1.67 -8.62
CA ILE A 103 5.83 2.10 -7.32
C ILE A 103 6.87 1.74 -6.28
N CYS A 104 7.42 2.72 -5.59
CA CYS A 104 8.32 2.49 -4.46
C CYS A 104 7.66 2.98 -3.18
N ILE A 105 7.48 2.06 -2.23
CA ILE A 105 7.04 2.36 -0.88
C ILE A 105 8.29 2.34 0.00
N VAL A 106 8.56 3.40 0.74
CA VAL A 106 9.71 3.53 1.63
C VAL A 106 9.21 3.77 3.04
N ASN A 107 9.71 3.01 4.01
CA ASN A 107 9.56 3.33 5.42
C ASN A 107 10.68 4.32 5.81
N ASP A 108 10.28 5.55 6.14
CA ASP A 108 11.14 6.61 6.66
C ASP A 108 10.79 6.82 8.14
N ASP A 109 11.41 6.01 8.99
CA ASP A 109 11.17 5.88 10.43
C ASP A 109 9.71 5.53 10.80
N ASP A 110 8.86 6.55 10.93
CA ASP A 110 7.45 6.44 11.34
C ASP A 110 6.48 6.66 10.17
N ASP A 111 6.96 7.09 9.00
CA ASP A 111 6.15 7.44 7.84
C ASP A 111 6.38 6.51 6.64
N LEU A 112 5.30 6.15 5.94
CA LEU A 112 5.41 5.52 4.62
C LEU A 112 5.44 6.60 3.54
N VAL A 113 6.59 6.76 2.90
CA VAL A 113 6.72 7.62 1.73
C VAL A 113 6.50 6.80 0.47
N LEU A 114 5.60 7.29 -0.40
CA LEU A 114 5.33 6.66 -1.68
C LEU A 114 6.00 7.45 -2.81
N TYR A 115 6.65 6.75 -3.74
CA TYR A 115 7.16 7.30 -4.99
C TYR A 115 6.50 6.58 -6.16
N LEU A 116 6.11 7.37 -7.17
CA LEU A 116 5.62 6.90 -8.46
C LEU A 116 6.58 7.39 -9.54
N ASP A 117 7.18 6.45 -10.27
CA ASP A 117 8.15 6.74 -11.34
C ASP A 117 9.28 7.68 -10.87
N GLY A 118 9.73 7.48 -9.62
CA GLY A 118 10.75 8.28 -8.96
C GLY A 118 10.28 9.62 -8.36
N ASN A 119 9.01 9.99 -8.54
CA ASN A 119 8.43 11.21 -7.98
C ASN A 119 7.67 10.90 -6.70
N GLN A 120 7.98 11.63 -5.63
CA GLN A 120 7.27 11.48 -4.36
C GLN A 120 5.79 11.86 -4.53
N VAL A 121 4.90 10.97 -4.10
CA VAL A 121 3.46 11.19 -4.03
C VAL A 121 3.15 11.82 -2.68
N THR A 122 2.94 13.14 -2.69
CA THR A 122 2.54 13.86 -1.48
C THR A 122 1.03 13.75 -1.29
N TYR A 123 0.61 13.32 -0.12
CA TYR A 123 -0.78 13.33 0.30
C TYR A 123 -0.94 14.29 1.48
N SER A 124 -1.97 15.14 1.42
CA SER A 124 -2.33 16.00 2.54
C SER A 124 -3.41 15.32 3.36
N THR A 125 -3.20 15.26 4.68
CA THR A 125 -4.23 14.90 5.66
C THR A 125 -5.14 16.08 5.98
N GLU A 126 -4.91 17.27 5.39
CA GLU A 126 -5.87 18.34 5.42
C GLU A 126 -7.10 17.88 4.65
N SER A 127 -8.09 17.38 5.39
CA SER A 127 -9.46 17.27 4.93
C SER A 127 -9.82 18.60 4.28
N ASP A 128 -10.07 18.61 2.97
CA ASP A 128 -10.72 19.76 2.35
C ASP A 128 -12.08 19.88 3.06
N PRO A 129 -12.33 20.91 3.88
CA PRO A 129 -13.59 21.03 4.60
C PRO A 129 -14.75 21.44 3.67
N ARG A 130 -14.57 21.34 2.35
CA ARG A 130 -15.52 21.78 1.32
C ARG A 130 -16.01 20.67 0.38
N ILE A 131 -15.74 19.39 0.66
CA ILE A 131 -16.39 18.25 0.00
C ILE A 131 -17.30 17.53 0.99
#